data_AF-V3ZZA6-F1
#
_entry.id   AF-V3ZZA6-F1
#
_cell.length_a   1.000
_cell.length_b   1.000
_cell.length_c   1.000
_cell.angle_alpha   90.00
_cell.angle_beta   90.00
_cell.angle_gamma   90.00
#
_symmetry.space_group_name_H-M   'P 1'
#
loop_
_entity.id
_entity.type
_entity.pdbx_description
1 polymer ?
#
loop_
_entity_poly.entity_id
_entity_poly.type
_entity_poly.pdbx_seq_one_letter_code
_entity_poly.pdbx_strand_id
1 'polypeptide(L)'
;PEPDKAAVHDIINNIKSQGVFDQFRKECLADVDTKPAYQNLQSRVENYVNRFLSKQTWTPNLNKNQLRESLRKQINQSGMLTNGVERIIEQVVNPKIFQFIKPRIDEVVCQHLGIDPK
;
A
#
# COMPACT_ATOMS: atom_id res chain seq x y z
N PRO A 1 10.14 -9.63 -29.86
CA PRO A 1 10.24 -10.86 -29.03
C PRO A 1 9.36 -10.70 -27.79
N GLU A 2 8.35 -11.56 -27.60
CA GLU A 2 7.65 -11.60 -26.32
C GLU A 2 8.64 -12.02 -25.22
N PRO A 3 8.57 -11.42 -24.02
CA PRO A 3 9.37 -11.88 -22.90
C PRO A 3 9.03 -13.34 -22.58
N ASP A 4 10.05 -14.16 -22.37
CA ASP A 4 9.87 -15.54 -21.94
C ASP A 4 9.19 -15.54 -20.57
N LYS A 5 7.91 -15.91 -20.56
CA LYS A 5 7.05 -15.91 -19.37
C LYS A 5 7.58 -16.87 -18.30
N ALA A 6 8.28 -17.94 -18.69
CA ALA A 6 8.88 -18.87 -17.74
C ALA A 6 10.06 -18.22 -17.01
N ALA A 7 10.97 -17.59 -17.75
CA ALA A 7 12.11 -16.87 -17.17
C ALA A 7 11.66 -15.74 -16.22
N VAL A 8 10.65 -14.96 -16.60
CA VAL A 8 10.08 -13.92 -15.71
C VAL A 8 9.50 -14.53 -14.43
N HIS A 9 8.81 -15.67 -14.55
CA HIS A 9 8.24 -16.36 -13.40
C HIS A 9 9.32 -16.85 -12.42
N ASP A 10 10.38 -17.46 -12.94
CA ASP A 10 11.50 -17.97 -12.14
C ASP A 10 12.25 -16.85 -11.43
N ILE A 11 12.49 -15.73 -12.11
CA ILE A 11 13.08 -14.52 -11.52
C ILE A 11 12.19 -13.99 -10.39
N ILE A 12 10.88 -13.86 -10.60
CA ILE A 12 9.96 -13.39 -9.55
C ILE A 12 9.96 -14.33 -8.34
N ASN A 13 9.99 -15.63 -8.56
CA ASN A 13 10.07 -16.62 -7.49
C ASN A 13 11.39 -16.50 -6.71
N ASN A 14 12.49 -16.25 -7.40
CA ASN A 14 13.80 -15.99 -6.78
C ASN A 14 13.80 -14.69 -5.95
N ILE A 15 13.24 -13.59 -6.46
CA ILE A 15 13.08 -12.33 -5.71
C ILE A 15 12.27 -12.57 -4.43
N LYS A 16 11.19 -13.37 -4.50
CA LYS A 16 10.37 -13.72 -3.33
C LYS A 16 11.14 -14.56 -2.32
N SER A 17 11.84 -15.61 -2.75
CA SER A 17 12.56 -16.51 -1.84
C SER A 17 13.73 -15.84 -1.12
N GLN A 18 14.32 -14.81 -1.73
CA GLN A 18 15.38 -14.00 -1.12
C GLN A 18 14.87 -12.93 -0.12
N GLY A 19 13.56 -12.83 0.11
CA GLY A 19 12.98 -11.83 1.03
C GLY A 19 13.06 -10.39 0.51
N VAL A 20 13.36 -10.19 -0.78
CA VAL A 20 13.51 -8.85 -1.39
C VAL A 20 12.18 -8.08 -1.36
N PHE A 21 11.05 -8.76 -1.56
CA PHE A 21 9.74 -8.13 -1.40
C PHE A 21 9.47 -7.66 0.04
N ASP A 22 10.02 -8.32 1.05
CA ASP A 22 9.87 -7.89 2.44
C ASP A 22 10.75 -6.67 2.74
N GLN A 23 11.93 -6.59 2.12
CA GLN A 23 12.74 -5.37 2.14
C GLN A 23 11.99 -4.20 1.48
N PHE A 24 11.34 -4.42 0.33
CA PHE A 24 10.51 -3.41 -0.33
C PHE A 24 9.34 -2.96 0.54
N ARG A 25 8.63 -3.89 1.20
CA ARG A 25 7.56 -3.56 2.13
C ARG A 25 8.07 -2.74 3.30
N LYS A 26 9.15 -3.17 3.96
CA LYS A 26 9.75 -2.46 5.08
C LYS A 26 10.15 -1.05 4.68
N GLU A 27 10.83 -0.91 3.56
CA GLU A 27 11.33 0.37 3.08
C GLU A 27 10.19 1.30 2.67
N CYS A 28 9.17 0.82 1.96
CA CYS A 28 8.00 1.63 1.62
C CYS A 28 7.14 1.97 2.85
N LEU A 29 7.08 1.11 3.87
CA LEU A 29 6.34 1.44 5.09
C LEU A 29 7.13 2.34 6.05
N ALA A 30 8.45 2.42 5.88
CA ALA A 30 9.28 3.34 6.65
C ALA A 30 8.83 4.78 6.43
N ASP A 31 8.52 5.46 7.53
CA ASP A 31 8.10 6.86 7.60
C ASP A 31 6.82 7.19 6.81
N VAL A 32 5.99 6.19 6.47
CA VAL A 32 4.72 6.40 5.75
C VAL A 32 3.79 7.34 6.51
N ASP A 33 3.76 7.21 7.83
CA ASP A 33 2.96 7.99 8.77
C ASP A 33 3.39 9.46 8.86
N THR A 34 4.64 9.75 8.54
CA THR A 34 5.16 11.13 8.43
C THR A 34 4.80 11.80 7.11
N LYS A 35 4.37 11.04 6.08
CA LYS A 35 4.09 11.62 4.77
C LYS A 35 2.78 12.40 4.75
N PRO A 36 2.74 13.57 4.11
CA PRO A 36 1.52 14.37 4.00
C PRO A 36 0.32 13.61 3.42
N ALA A 37 0.52 12.72 2.44
CA ALA A 37 -0.56 11.92 1.88
C ALA A 37 -1.26 11.03 2.92
N TYR A 38 -0.49 10.36 3.78
CA TYR A 38 -1.01 9.51 4.84
C TYR A 38 -1.76 10.33 5.90
N GLN A 39 -1.12 11.41 6.40
CA GLN A 39 -1.71 12.28 7.42
C GLN A 39 -3.01 12.92 6.95
N ASN A 40 -3.07 13.32 5.67
CA ASN A 40 -4.28 13.86 5.06
C ASN A 40 -5.38 12.80 4.95
N LEU A 41 -5.04 11.55 4.57
CA LEU A 41 -6.00 10.46 4.54
C LEU A 41 -6.56 10.16 5.93
N GLN A 42 -5.67 10.01 6.92
CA GLN A 42 -6.03 9.81 8.32
C GLN A 42 -6.98 10.92 8.81
N SER A 43 -6.60 12.18 8.63
CA SER A 43 -7.43 13.32 9.02
C SER A 43 -8.79 13.32 8.33
N ARG A 44 -8.87 12.95 7.04
CA ARG A 44 -10.16 12.86 6.32
C ARG A 44 -11.04 11.74 6.87
N VAL A 45 -10.46 10.58 7.16
CA VAL A 45 -11.19 9.44 7.75
C VAL A 45 -11.68 9.80 9.14
N GLU A 46 -10.83 10.35 10.01
CA GLU A 46 -11.19 10.77 11.36
C GLU A 46 -12.32 11.80 11.34
N ASN A 47 -12.20 12.85 10.52
CA ASN A 47 -13.25 13.85 10.36
C ASN A 47 -14.57 13.25 9.87
N TYR A 48 -14.52 12.28 8.95
CA TYR A 48 -15.70 11.60 8.46
C TYR A 48 -16.39 10.78 9.56
N VAL A 49 -15.61 9.97 10.29
CA VAL A 49 -16.11 9.16 11.40
C VAL A 49 -16.73 10.05 12.47
N ASN A 50 -16.08 11.15 12.84
CA ASN A 50 -16.61 12.11 13.82
C ASN A 50 -17.95 12.70 13.37
N ARG A 51 -18.06 13.15 12.11
CA ARG A 51 -19.33 13.66 11.55
C ARG A 51 -20.41 12.61 11.42
N PHE A 52 -20.05 11.34 11.20
CA PHE A 52 -21.00 10.25 11.14
C PHE A 52 -21.55 9.95 12.54
N LEU A 53 -20.66 9.81 13.53
CA LEU A 53 -21.00 9.50 14.92
C LEU A 53 -21.77 10.65 15.60
N SER A 54 -21.50 11.90 15.26
CA SER A 54 -22.22 13.06 15.81
C SER A 54 -23.72 13.06 15.45
N LYS A 55 -24.12 12.30 14.43
CA LYS A 55 -25.52 12.13 14.01
C LYS A 55 -26.21 10.95 14.70
N GLN A 56 -25.47 10.19 15.52
CA GLN A 56 -25.98 9.00 16.18
C GLN A 56 -26.29 9.32 17.64
N THR A 57 -27.47 8.94 18.09
CA THR A 57 -27.84 9.00 19.50
C THR A 57 -27.64 7.64 20.13
N TRP A 58 -26.84 7.59 21.20
CA TRP A 58 -26.66 6.35 21.95
C TRP A 58 -27.97 5.94 22.63
N THR A 59 -28.33 4.66 22.52
CA THR A 59 -29.42 4.05 23.28
C THR A 59 -28.98 2.66 23.76
N PRO A 60 -29.55 2.13 24.86
CA PRO A 60 -29.23 0.78 25.35
C PRO A 60 -29.46 -0.33 24.32
N ASN A 61 -30.44 -0.13 23.41
CA ASN A 61 -30.82 -1.08 22.36
C ASN A 61 -30.16 -0.79 21.02
N LEU A 62 -29.23 0.17 20.94
CA LEU A 62 -28.56 0.54 19.70
C LEU A 62 -27.75 -0.64 19.15
N ASN A 63 -28.06 -1.07 17.93
CA ASN A 63 -27.30 -2.10 17.26
C ASN A 63 -25.96 -1.54 16.74
N LYS A 64 -24.93 -1.62 17.59
CA LYS A 64 -23.58 -1.14 17.29
C LYS A 64 -22.96 -1.85 16.08
N ASN A 65 -23.31 -3.11 15.82
CA ASN A 65 -22.77 -3.85 14.67
C ASN A 65 -23.31 -3.28 13.36
N GLN A 66 -24.62 -3.05 13.26
CA GLN A 66 -25.21 -2.41 12.07
C GLN A 66 -24.66 -1.01 11.84
N LEU A 67 -24.42 -0.25 12.91
CA LEU A 67 -23.84 1.08 12.81
C LEU A 67 -22.40 1.04 12.23
N ARG A 68 -21.56 0.14 12.74
CA ARG A 68 -20.20 -0.06 12.21
C ARG A 68 -20.20 -0.52 10.76
N GLU A 69 -21.10 -1.43 10.40
CA GLU A 69 -21.22 -1.90 9.02
C GLU A 69 -21.70 -0.78 8.07
N SER A 70 -22.65 0.05 8.51
CA SER A 70 -23.09 1.23 7.76
C SER A 70 -21.93 2.20 7.53
N LEU A 71 -21.18 2.54 8.59
CA LEU A 71 -20.00 3.40 8.49
C LEU A 71 -18.96 2.84 7.52
N ARG A 72 -18.63 1.55 7.64
CA ARG A 72 -17.66 0.86 6.77
C ARG A 72 -18.09 0.91 5.30
N LYS A 73 -19.36 0.64 5.02
CA LYS A 73 -19.93 0.71 3.66
C LYS A 73 -19.82 2.11 3.08
N GLN A 74 -20.20 3.14 3.84
CA GLN A 74 -20.14 4.52 3.35
C GLN A 74 -18.70 4.98 3.09
N ILE A 75 -17.76 4.64 3.97
CA ILE A 75 -16.34 4.94 3.76
C ILE A 75 -15.84 4.28 2.48
N ASN A 76 -16.12 2.99 2.28
CA ASN A 76 -15.71 2.26 1.07
C ASN A 76 -16.34 2.83 -0.21
N GLN A 77 -17.62 3.20 -0.16
CA GLN A 77 -18.35 3.78 -1.30
C GLN A 77 -17.91 5.21 -1.63
N SER A 78 -17.36 5.95 -0.67
CA SER A 78 -16.90 7.33 -0.90
C SER A 78 -15.67 7.45 -1.79
N GLY A 79 -14.96 6.36 -2.05
CA GLY A 79 -13.67 6.36 -2.76
C GLY A 79 -12.52 7.02 -1.99
N MET A 80 -12.75 7.50 -0.77
CA MET A 80 -11.74 8.21 0.04
C MET A 80 -10.50 7.35 0.29
N LEU A 81 -10.68 6.07 0.62
CA LEU A 81 -9.56 5.15 0.88
C LEU A 81 -8.78 4.87 -0.40
N THR A 82 -9.46 4.56 -1.51
CA THR A 82 -8.81 4.27 -2.80
C THR A 82 -7.96 5.46 -3.27
N ASN A 83 -8.56 6.66 -3.33
CA ASN A 83 -7.85 7.88 -3.73
C ASN A 83 -6.73 8.25 -2.75
N GLY A 84 -6.92 7.96 -1.46
CA GLY A 84 -5.91 8.17 -0.43
C GLY A 84 -4.70 7.26 -0.62
N VAL A 85 -4.95 5.98 -0.90
CA VAL A 85 -3.90 4.98 -1.16
C VAL A 85 -3.10 5.33 -2.41
N GLU A 86 -3.75 5.77 -3.50
CA GLU A 86 -3.05 6.23 -4.71
C GLU A 86 -2.06 7.37 -4.40
N ARG A 87 -2.49 8.38 -3.65
CA ARG A 87 -1.61 9.48 -3.23
C ARG A 87 -0.47 9.04 -2.32
N ILE A 88 -0.70 8.04 -1.46
CA ILE A 88 0.34 7.45 -0.63
C ILE A 88 1.37 6.76 -1.53
N ILE A 89 0.94 5.98 -2.54
CA ILE A 89 1.83 5.34 -3.50
C ILE A 89 2.70 6.39 -4.21
N GLU A 90 2.12 7.51 -4.65
CA GLU A 90 2.84 8.61 -5.29
C GLU A 90 3.95 9.21 -4.42
N GLN A 91 3.72 9.35 -3.10
CA GLN A 91 4.69 9.99 -2.19
C GLN A 91 5.69 9.01 -1.57
N VAL A 92 5.38 7.73 -1.57
CA VAL A 92 6.11 6.71 -0.82
C VAL A 92 6.80 5.72 -1.74
N VAL A 93 6.02 5.09 -2.62
CA VAL A 93 6.50 3.99 -3.44
C VAL A 93 7.22 4.54 -4.68
N ASN A 94 6.60 5.48 -5.39
CA ASN A 94 7.13 6.01 -6.65
C ASN A 94 8.57 6.59 -6.52
N PRO A 95 8.90 7.38 -5.49
CA PRO A 95 10.27 7.88 -5.31
C PRO A 95 11.29 6.75 -5.09
N LYS A 96 10.85 5.63 -4.48
CA LYS A 96 11.69 4.48 -4.17
C LYS A 96 11.84 3.51 -5.36
N ILE A 97 11.04 3.65 -6.42
CA ILE A 97 11.12 2.77 -7.61
C ILE A 97 12.53 2.78 -8.18
N PHE A 98 13.06 3.94 -8.55
CA PHE A 98 14.38 4.02 -9.18
C PHE A 98 15.54 4.05 -8.19
N GLN A 99 15.29 4.50 -6.95
CA GLN A 99 16.34 4.64 -5.94
C GLN A 99 16.65 3.32 -5.21
N PHE A 100 15.66 2.43 -5.08
CA PHE A 100 15.79 1.23 -4.23
C PHE A 100 15.24 -0.03 -4.89
N ILE A 101 14.00 0.01 -5.40
CA ILE A 101 13.32 -1.19 -5.91
C ILE A 101 14.00 -1.71 -7.17
N LYS A 102 14.18 -0.84 -8.18
CA LYS A 102 14.78 -1.22 -9.47
C LYS A 102 16.22 -1.70 -9.31
N PRO A 103 17.13 -1.01 -8.61
CA PRO A 103 18.50 -1.51 -8.40
C PRO A 103 18.53 -2.91 -7.79
N ARG A 104 17.66 -3.19 -6.79
CA ARG A 104 17.61 -4.50 -6.15
C ARG A 104 17.02 -5.59 -7.05
N ILE A 105 16.03 -5.25 -7.88
CA ILE A 105 15.52 -6.16 -8.91
C ILE A 105 16.61 -6.47 -9.94
N ASP A 106 17.30 -5.44 -10.44
CA ASP A 106 18.37 -5.58 -11.43
C ASP A 106 19.47 -6.52 -10.89
N GLU A 107 19.86 -6.35 -9.62
CA GLU A 107 20.85 -7.23 -8.97
C GLU A 107 20.42 -8.71 -8.96
N VAL A 108 19.16 -9.00 -8.59
CA VAL A 108 18.65 -10.39 -8.58
C VAL A 108 18.55 -10.95 -10.00
N VAL A 109 18.16 -10.12 -10.97
CA VAL A 109 18.10 -10.52 -12.39
C VAL A 109 19.50 -10.84 -12.91
N CYS A 110 20.48 -9.97 -12.68
CA CYS A 110 21.87 -10.19 -13.07
C CYS A 110 22.43 -11.46 -12.43
N GLN A 111 22.19 -11.69 -11.13
CA GLN A 111 22.58 -12.91 -10.43
C GLN A 111 21.92 -14.16 -11.03
N HIS A 112 20.63 -14.10 -11.35
CA HIS A 112 19.91 -15.22 -11.96
C HIS A 112 20.43 -15.55 -13.37
N LEU A 113 20.83 -14.54 -14.13
CA LEU A 113 21.39 -14.69 -15.48
C LEU A 113 22.90 -14.97 -15.49
N GLY A 114 23.57 -14.95 -14.34
CA GLY A 114 25.03 -15.13 -14.24
C GLY A 114 25.84 -13.97 -14.81
N ILE A 115 25.29 -12.75 -14.83
CA ILE A 115 25.92 -11.54 -15.33
C ILE A 115 26.50 -10.75 -14.15
N ASP A 116 27.78 -10.34 -14.22
CA ASP A 116 28.40 -9.42 -13.25
C ASP A 116 27.78 -8.02 -13.44
N PRO A 117 27.10 -7.43 -12.44
CA PRO A 117 26.37 -6.16 -12.58
C PRO A 117 27.27 -4.90 -12.66
N LYS A 118 28.52 -5.03 -13.16
CA LYS A 118 29.48 -3.92 -13.31
C LYS A 118 29.08 -2.95 -14.41
#